data_AF-A0A369ZM98-F1
#
_entry.id   AF-A0A369ZM98-F1
#
_cell.length_a   1.000
_cell.length_b   1.000
_cell.length_c   1.000
_cell.angle_alpha   90.00
_cell.angle_beta   90.00
_cell.angle_gamma   90.00
#
_symmetry.space_group_name_H-M   'P 1'
#
loop_
_entity.id
_entity.type
_entity.pdbx_description
1 polymer ?
#
loop_
_entity_poly.entity_id
_entity_poly.type
_entity_poly.pdbx_seq_one_letter_code
_entity_poly.pdbx_strand_id
1 'polypeptide(L)' 'MFTLIFENGQKMYQDNFGNKYQYDLTNSLEKLSYSTDISAQMRDSLSTTSTRNLNGGGIYE' A
#
# COMPACT_ATOMS: atom_id res chain seq x y z
N MET A 1 -2.87 9.76 6.57
CA MET A 1 -1.75 10.46 5.90
C MET A 1 -0.70 9.41 5.61
N PHE A 2 -0.15 9.40 4.40
CA PHE A 2 0.94 8.51 4.05
C PHE A 2 2.25 9.28 4.02
N THR A 3 3.28 8.69 4.58
CA THR A 3 4.66 9.16 4.48
C THR A 3 5.36 8.33 3.43
N LEU A 4 5.96 9.00 2.45
CA LEU A 4 6.78 8.32 1.45
C LEU A 4 8.09 7.86 2.11
N ILE A 5 8.41 6.57 1.97
CA ILE A 5 9.64 5.97 2.48
C ILE A 5 10.34 5.19 1.36
N PHE A 6 11.64 4.97 1.55
CA PHE A 6 12.44 4.11 0.68
C PHE A 6 13.00 2.95 1.49
N GLU A 7 12.66 1.73 1.10
CA GLU A 7 13.08 0.51 1.79
C GLU A 7 13.68 -0.46 0.78
N ASN A 8 14.92 -0.89 1.01
CA ASN A 8 15.68 -1.73 0.06
C ASN A 8 15.71 -1.18 -1.38
N GLY A 9 15.75 0.16 -1.52
CA GLY A 9 15.73 0.84 -2.81
C GLY A 9 14.35 0.92 -3.48
N GLN A 10 13.29 0.43 -2.83
CA GLN A 10 11.92 0.50 -3.33
C GLN A 10 11.15 1.64 -2.67
N LYS A 11 10.35 2.32 -3.49
CA LYS A 11 9.40 3.35 -3.04
C LYS A 11 8.22 2.66 -2.33
N MET A 12 7.92 3.06 -1.10
CA MET A 12 6.76 2.58 -0.34
C MET A 12 6.08 3.73 0.41
N TYR A 13 4.86 3.47 0.87
CA TYR A 13 4.07 4.39 1.68
C TYR A 13 3.85 3.80 3.07
N GLN A 14 4.12 4.59 4.11
CA GLN A 14 3.85 4.19 5.48
C GLN A 14 2.71 5.02 6.07
N ASP A 15 1.77 4.37 6.76
CA ASP A 15 0.75 5.06 7.54
C ASP A 15 1.19 5.34 8.99
N ASN A 16 0.34 6.05 9.74
CA ASN A 16 0.62 6.42 11.13
C ASN A 16 0.70 5.23 12.10
N PHE A 17 0.22 4.05 11.69
CA PHE A 17 0.31 2.81 12.47
C PHE A 17 1.56 2.00 12.11
N GLY A 18 2.36 2.48 11.16
CA GLY A 18 3.60 1.82 10.70
C GLY A 18 3.39 0.83 9.57
N ASN A 19 2.15 0.61 9.12
CA ASN A 19 1.85 -0.32 8.02
C ASN A 19 2.42 0.24 6.71
N LYS A 20 2.97 -0.64 5.88
CA LYS A 20 3.62 -0.26 4.62
C LYS A 20 2.80 -0.73 3.42
N TYR A 21 2.73 0.12 2.41
CA TYR A 21 1.96 -0.10 1.20
C TYR A 21 2.82 0.18 -0.03
N GLN A 22 2.53 -0.55 -1.11
CA GLN A 22 3.13 -0.31 -2.41
C GLN A 22 2.54 0.94 -3.09
N TYR A 23 1.28 1.26 -2.82
CA TYR A 23 0.53 2.31 -3.51
C TYR A 23 -0.22 3.24 -2.54
N ASP A 24 -0.23 4.53 -2.86
CA ASP A 24 -1.16 5.51 -2.28
C ASP A 24 -2.40 5.61 -3.16
N LEU A 25 -3.51 4.99 -2.74
CA LEU A 25 -4.77 4.96 -3.49
C LEU A 25 -5.54 6.28 -3.46
N THR A 26 -5.06 7.29 -2.72
CA THR A 26 -5.57 8.67 -2.86
C THR A 26 -5.08 9.32 -4.16
N ASN A 27 -3.99 8.81 -4.74
CA ASN A 27 -3.48 9.23 -6.03
C ASN A 27 -4.12 8.42 -7.17
N SER A 28 -4.79 9.10 -8.10
CA SER A 28 -5.50 8.45 -9.21
C SER A 28 -4.60 7.62 -10.15
N LEU A 29 -3.35 8.03 -10.36
CA LEU A 29 -2.41 7.29 -11.21
C LEU A 29 -1.97 6.00 -10.53
N GLU A 30 -1.66 6.07 -9.23
CA GLU A 30 -1.28 4.88 -8.46
C GLU A 30 -2.46 3.93 -8.26
N LYS A 31 -3.67 4.46 -8.09
CA LYS A 31 -4.90 3.67 -8.07
C LYS A 31 -5.09 2.89 -9.37
N LEU A 32 -4.79 3.50 -10.53
CA LEU A 32 -4.80 2.81 -11.81
C LEU A 32 -3.73 1.72 -11.87
N SER A 33 -2.50 2.00 -11.45
CA SER A 33 -1.44 0.99 -11.39
C SER A 33 -1.82 -0.19 -10.49
N TYR A 34 -2.35 0.09 -9.30
CA TYR A 34 -2.86 -0.93 -8.38
C TYR A 34 -3.96 -1.79 -8.99
N SER A 35 -4.88 -1.19 -9.78
CA SER A 35 -5.96 -1.95 -10.43
C SER A 35 -5.47 -3.03 -11.39
N THR A 36 -4.25 -2.89 -11.90
CA THR A 36 -3.60 -3.87 -12.77
C THR A 36 -2.57 -4.76 -12.05
N ASP A 37 -2.23 -4.47 -10.80
CA ASP A 37 -1.31 -5.27 -9.99
C ASP A 37 -2.09 -6.30 -9.15
N ILE A 38 -2.32 -7.47 -9.74
CA ILE A 38 -3.02 -8.59 -9.10
C ILE A 38 -2.29 -9.04 -7.82
N SER A 39 -0.96 -9.02 -7.82
CA SER A 39 -0.16 -9.45 -6.66
C SER A 39 -0.38 -8.51 -5.47
N ALA A 40 -0.43 -7.20 -5.70
CA ALA A 40 -0.78 -6.23 -4.67
C ALA A 40 -2.22 -6.43 -4.14
N GLN A 41 -3.17 -6.67 -5.03
CA GLN A 41 -4.57 -6.96 -4.64
C GLN A 41 -4.71 -8.24 -3.82
N MET A 42 -3.95 -9.28 -4.16
CA MET A 42 -3.95 -10.54 -3.40
C MET A 42 -3.39 -10.35 -1.98
N ARG A 43 -2.28 -9.61 -1.82
CA ARG A 43 -1.76 -9.29 -0.48
C ARG A 43 -2.80 -8.54 0.35
N ASP A 44 -3.48 -7.59 -0.27
CA ASP A 44 -4.54 -6.83 0.36
C ASP A 44 -5.74 -7.69 0.79
N SER A 45 -6.13 -8.66 -0.04
CA SER A 45 -7.24 -9.57 0.25
C SER A 45 -6.91 -10.59 1.34
N LEU A 46 -5.62 -10.93 1.52
CA LEU A 46 -5.15 -11.91 2.49
C LEU A 46 -4.68 -11.27 3.82
N SER A 47 -4.54 -9.95 3.83
CA SER A 47 -4.10 -9.19 5.00
C SER A 47 -5.04 -9.39 6.19
N THR A 48 -4.44 -9.58 7.35
CA THR A 48 -5.16 -9.71 8.64
C THR A 48 -4.95 -8.50 9.54
N THR A 49 -4.18 -7.51 9.08
CA THR A 49 -3.88 -6.27 9.80
C THR A 49 -5.13 -5.41 10.00
N SER A 50 -5.68 -5.42 11.21
CA SER A 50 -6.88 -4.67 11.58
C SER A 50 -6.69 -3.14 11.54
N THR A 51 -5.46 -2.65 11.70
CA THR A 51 -5.12 -1.22 11.66
C THR A 51 -4.83 -0.71 10.24
N ARG A 52 -5.03 -1.56 9.23
CA ARG A 52 -4.76 -1.24 7.84
C ARG A 52 -5.56 -0.01 7.39
N ASN A 53 -4.89 0.86 6.65
CA ASN A 53 -5.49 1.98 5.97
C ASN A 53 -6.04 1.56 4.59
N LEU A 54 -7.34 1.74 4.38
CA LEU A 54 -8.02 1.40 3.12
C LEU A 54 -7.58 2.26 1.93
N ASN A 55 -6.91 3.39 2.19
CA ASN A 55 -6.31 4.20 1.14
C ASN A 55 -4.93 3.70 0.72
N GLY A 56 -4.42 2.63 1.31
CA GLY A 56 -3.15 2.00 0.96
C GLY A 56 -3.37 0.71 0.19
N GLY A 57 -2.66 0.54 -0.91
CA GLY A 57 -2.73 -0.63 -1.79
C GLY A 57 -1.47 -1.48 -1.73
N GLY A 58 -1.63 -2.81 -1.73
CA GLY A 58 -0.55 -3.77 -1.73
C GLY A 58 0.26 -3.77 -0.44
N ILE A 59 -0.39 -4.04 0.69
CA ILE A 59 0.24 -4.08 2.01
C ILE A 59 1.41 -5.07 2.07
N TYR A 60 2.49 -4.66 2.74
CA TYR A 60 3.63 -5.49 3.13
C TYR A 60 3.58 -5.60 4.66
N GLU A 61 2.96 -6.67 5.17
CA GLU A 61 2.93 -7.00 6.60
C GLU A 61 4.30 -7.49 7.09
#